data_AF-A0A9E0XCZ3-F1
#
_entry.id   AF-A0A9E0XCZ3-F1
#
_cell.length_a   1.000
_cell.length_b   1.000
_cell.length_c   1.000
_cell.angle_alpha   90.00
_cell.angle_beta   90.00
_cell.angle_gamma   90.00
#
_symmetry.space_group_name_H-M   'P 1'
#
loop_
_entity.id
_entity.type
_entity.pdbx_description
1 polymer ?
#
loop_
_entity_poly.entity_id
_entity_poly.type
_entity_poly.pdbx_seq_one_letter_code
_entity_poly.pdbx_strand_id
1 'polypeptide(L)'
;MSFSAILRSICFVLILFMALYVGMNNVHEIDFFFPIAGTTAKAPIHASAAMIFFGMFVIGVLAGTILTAGSGGGGGNGGGSSKKKSSR
;
A
#
# COMPACT_ATOMS: atom_id res chain seq x y z
N MET A 1 -10.74 18.31 -3.59
CA MET A 1 -10.59 16.84 -3.63
C MET A 1 -11.93 16.23 -3.99
N SER A 2 -11.96 15.15 -4.77
CA SER A 2 -13.23 14.47 -5.06
C SER A 2 -13.74 13.73 -3.82
N PHE A 3 -15.05 13.56 -3.67
CA PHE A 3 -15.66 12.80 -2.58
C PHE A 3 -15.09 11.37 -2.48
N SER A 4 -14.79 10.76 -3.64
CA SER A 4 -14.12 9.45 -3.72
C SER A 4 -12.71 9.47 -3.11
N ALA A 5 -11.94 10.53 -3.30
CA ALA A 5 -10.62 10.66 -2.68
C ALA A 5 -10.71 10.78 -1.16
N ILE A 6 -11.68 11.54 -0.65
CA ILE A 6 -11.92 11.69 0.79
C ILE A 6 -12.30 10.33 1.40
N LEU A 7 -13.22 9.59 0.76
CA LEU A 7 -13.63 8.26 1.24
C LEU A 7 -12.45 7.29 1.29
N ARG A 8 -11.60 7.28 0.25
CA ARG A 8 -10.37 6.46 0.22
C ARG A 8 -9.40 6.85 1.35
N SER A 9 -9.22 8.14 1.60
CA SER A 9 -8.38 8.64 2.70
C SER A 9 -8.94 8.22 4.06
N ILE A 10 -10.25 8.30 4.29
CA ILE A 10 -10.88 7.82 5.53
C ILE A 10 -10.66 6.32 5.70
N CYS A 11 -10.89 5.51 4.67
CA CYS A 11 -10.61 4.07 4.71
C CYS A 11 -9.14 3.78 5.06
N PHE A 12 -8.20 4.51 4.46
CA PHE A 12 -6.78 4.36 4.75
C PHE A 12 -6.44 4.71 6.21
N VAL A 13 -6.99 5.82 6.72
CA VAL A 13 -6.79 6.25 8.11
C VAL A 13 -7.41 5.24 9.09
N LEU A 14 -8.57 4.66 8.78
CA LEU A 14 -9.19 3.63 9.62
C LEU A 14 -8.34 2.36 9.68
N ILE A 15 -7.76 1.92 8.56
CA ILE A 15 -6.85 0.77 8.52
C ILE A 15 -5.58 1.06 9.33
N LEU A 16 -4.99 2.25 9.17
CA LEU A 16 -3.83 2.68 9.95
C LEU A 16 -4.15 2.74 11.45
N PHE A 17 -5.28 3.33 11.82
CA PHE A 17 -5.74 3.38 13.21
C PHE A 17 -5.86 1.98 13.80
N MET A 18 -6.45 1.04 13.06
CA MET A 18 -6.59 -0.32 13.54
C MET A 18 -5.24 -1.02 13.74
N ALA A 19 -4.29 -0.83 12.83
CA ALA A 19 -2.93 -1.36 12.98
C ALA A 19 -2.23 -0.80 14.23
N LEU A 20 -2.33 0.51 14.46
CA LEU A 20 -1.77 1.17 15.65
C LEU A 20 -2.46 0.73 16.94
N TYR A 21 -3.79 0.67 16.95
CA TYR A 21 -4.57 0.27 18.10
C TYR A 21 -4.25 -1.15 18.53
N VAL A 22 -4.19 -2.09 17.58
CA VAL A 22 -3.79 -3.47 17.88
C VAL A 22 -2.36 -3.52 18.41
N GLY A 23 -1.42 -2.78 17.79
CA GLY A 23 -0.03 -2.72 18.25
C GLY A 23 0.15 -2.13 19.66
N MET A 24 -0.60 -1.08 20.01
CA MET A 24 -0.54 -0.44 21.33
C MET A 24 -1.19 -1.28 22.43
N ASN A 25 -2.24 -2.03 22.12
CA ASN A 25 -2.99 -2.82 23.11
C ASN A 25 -2.48 -4.27 23.22
N ASN A 26 -1.66 -4.74 22.29
CA ASN A 26 -1.10 -6.08 22.28
C ASN A 26 0.43 -6.01 22.25
N VAL A 27 1.01 -5.46 23.32
CA VAL A 27 2.47 -5.29 23.49
C VAL A 27 3.21 -6.60 23.77
N HIS A 28 2.47 -7.70 23.95
CA HIS A 28 3.05 -9.02 24.15
C HIS A 28 3.86 -9.45 22.92
N GLU A 29 4.98 -10.11 23.17
CA GLU A 29 5.68 -10.82 22.12
C GLU A 29 4.78 -11.93 21.61
N ILE A 30 4.58 -11.96 20.29
CA ILE A 30 3.84 -13.02 19.63
C ILE A 30 4.81 -13.81 18.76
N ASP A 31 4.62 -15.12 18.77
CA ASP A 31 5.32 -16.03 17.86
C ASP A 31 4.70 -15.86 16.49
N PHE A 32 5.33 -15.05 15.64
CA PHE A 32 4.91 -14.97 14.26
C PHE A 32 5.30 -16.27 13.58
N PHE A 33 4.31 -17.00 13.06
CA PHE A 33 4.52 -18.21 12.28
C PHE A 33 4.04 -17.99 10.85
N PHE A 34 4.98 -17.96 9.92
CA PHE A 34 4.67 -17.81 8.50
C PHE A 34 5.00 -19.11 7.76
N PRO A 35 4.03 -20.05 7.64
CA PRO A 35 4.29 -21.40 7.12
C PRO A 35 4.78 -21.39 5.67
N ILE A 36 4.41 -20.37 4.89
CA ILE A 36 4.72 -20.26 3.46
C ILE A 36 6.18 -19.84 3.23
N ALA A 37 6.82 -19.11 4.15
CA ALA A 37 8.22 -18.69 4.00
C ALA A 37 9.24 -19.74 4.47
N GLY A 38 8.79 -20.83 5.13
CA GLY A 38 9.62 -21.97 5.55
C GLY A 38 10.68 -21.70 6.63
N THR A 39 11.19 -20.47 6.73
CA THR A 39 12.23 -20.04 7.68
C THR A 39 11.68 -19.82 9.08
N THR A 40 10.46 -19.30 9.17
CA THR A 40 9.77 -18.99 10.43
C THR A 40 9.28 -20.24 11.19
N ALA A 41 9.26 -21.41 10.53
CA ALA A 41 8.87 -22.66 11.16
C ALA A 41 9.98 -23.31 12.02
N LYS A 42 11.24 -22.90 11.82
CA LYS A 42 12.41 -23.42 12.57
C LYS A 42 12.93 -22.43 13.61
N ALA A 43 12.71 -21.14 13.39
CA ALA A 43 12.99 -20.06 14.33
C ALA A 43 11.84 -19.05 14.24
N PRO A 44 10.82 -19.16 15.12
CA PRO A 44 9.73 -18.19 15.13
C PRO A 44 10.29 -16.79 15.39
N ILE A 45 9.72 -15.80 14.71
CA ILE A 45 10.11 -14.41 14.96
C ILE A 45 9.38 -13.96 16.21
N HIS A 46 10.13 -13.77 17.29
CA HIS A 46 9.66 -13.16 18.52
C HIS A 46 9.76 -11.64 18.36
N ALA A 47 8.62 -11.01 18.10
CA ALA A 47 8.53 -9.56 18.01
C ALA A 47 7.21 -9.10 18.63
N SER A 48 7.17 -7.85 19.08
CA SER A 48 5.92 -7.24 19.52
C SER A 48 4.92 -7.23 18.37
N ALA A 49 3.64 -7.45 18.67
CA ALA A 49 2.60 -7.46 17.65
C ALA A 49 2.59 -6.16 16.82
N ALA A 50 2.92 -5.04 17.46
CA ALA A 50 3.10 -3.74 16.82
C ALA A 50 4.08 -3.79 15.62
N MET A 51 5.23 -4.44 15.76
CA MET A 51 6.25 -4.53 14.70
C MET A 51 5.76 -5.36 13.52
N ILE A 52 5.05 -6.46 13.79
CA ILE A 52 4.53 -7.37 12.75
C ILE A 52 3.40 -6.70 11.97
N PHE A 53 2.42 -6.10 12.65
CA PHE A 53 1.33 -5.39 11.99
C PHE A 53 1.80 -4.16 11.23
N PHE A 54 2.76 -3.43 11.78
CA PHE A 54 3.38 -2.30 11.09
C PHE A 54 4.12 -2.74 9.82
N GLY A 55 4.91 -3.82 9.89
CA GLY A 55 5.61 -4.37 8.73
C GLY A 55 4.65 -4.77 7.60
N MET A 56 3.57 -5.49 7.92
CA MET A 56 2.53 -5.86 6.96
C MET A 56 1.83 -4.63 6.35
N PHE A 57 1.52 -3.63 7.19
CA PHE A 57 0.92 -2.39 6.74
C PHE A 57 1.83 -1.66 5.75
N VAL A 58 3.11 -1.45 6.09
CA VAL A 58 4.08 -0.75 5.22
C VAL A 58 4.26 -1.46 3.88
N ILE A 59 4.36 -2.80 3.87
CA ILE A 59 4.44 -3.58 2.62
C ILE A 59 3.18 -3.34 1.77
N GLY A 60 1.99 -3.37 2.38
CA GLY A 60 0.73 -3.10 1.69
C GLY A 60 0.65 -1.68 1.12
N VAL A 61 1.11 -0.67 1.88
CA VAL A 61 1.17 0.72 1.41
C VAL A 61 2.14 0.86 0.24
N LEU A 62 3.33 0.27 0.33
CA LEU A 62 4.32 0.31 -0.76
C LEU A 62 3.79 -0.39 -2.02
N ALA A 63 3.20 -1.57 -1.89
CA ALA A 63 2.60 -2.28 -3.03
C ALA A 63 1.44 -1.48 -3.65
N GLY A 64 0.54 -0.96 -2.82
CA GLY A 64 -0.61 -0.18 -3.26
C GLY A 64 -0.20 1.15 -3.93
N THR A 65 0.81 1.83 -3.40
CA THR A 65 1.35 3.06 -4.00
C THR A 65 2.05 2.77 -5.32
N ILE A 66 2.84 1.70 -5.44
CA ILE A 66 3.45 1.26 -6.71
C ILE A 66 2.37 0.93 -7.74
N LEU A 67 1.33 0.18 -7.37
CA LEU A 67 0.22 -0.16 -8.27
C LEU A 67 -0.56 1.09 -8.72
N THR A 68 -0.82 2.01 -7.79
CA THR A 68 -1.57 3.25 -8.08
C THR A 68 -0.73 4.22 -8.92
N ALA A 69 0.57 4.32 -8.67
CA ALA A 69 1.48 5.16 -9.45
C ALA A 69 1.81 4.55 -10.83
N GLY A 70 1.92 3.22 -10.92
CA GLY A 70 2.22 2.49 -12.16
C GLY A 70 1.04 2.33 -13.11
N SER A 71 -0.20 2.43 -12.62
CA SER A 71 -1.41 2.38 -13.45
C SER A 71 -1.75 3.69 -14.17
N GLY A 72 -0.99 4.77 -13.93
CA GLY A 72 -1.18 6.08 -14.59
C GLY A 72 -0.55 6.22 -15.99
N GLY A 73 0.12 5.19 -16.51
CA GLY A 73 0.96 5.27 -17.72
C GLY A 73 0.27 5.14 -19.08
N GLY A 74 -1.05 5.31 -19.21
CA GLY A 74 -1.73 5.02 -20.47
C GLY A 74 -3.02 5.80 -20.70
N GLY A 75 -2.96 7.13 -20.73
CA GLY A 75 -4.14 7.95 -21.01
C GLY A 75 -3.80 9.42 -21.20
N GLY A 76 -3.11 9.76 -22.28
CA GLY A 76 -2.74 11.14 -22.62
C GLY A 76 -2.84 11.41 -24.11
N ASN A 77 -4.08 11.59 -24.58
CA ASN A 77 -4.40 12.17 -25.89
C ASN A 77 -3.81 13.59 -26.00
N GLY A 78 -2.69 13.73 -26.71
CA GLY A 78 -2.11 15.01 -27.10
C GLY A 78 -2.61 15.45 -28.46
N GLY A 79 -3.84 15.96 -28.53
CA GLY A 79 -4.31 16.74 -29.68
C GLY A 79 -3.72 18.16 -29.64
N GLY A 80 -3.05 18.59 -30.72
CA GLY A 80 -2.45 19.92 -30.82
C GLY A 80 -1.90 20.26 -32.20
N SER A 81 -2.81 20.60 -33.11
CA SER A 81 -2.65 21.23 -34.44
C SER A 81 -1.39 22.08 -34.70
N SER A 82 -0.68 21.79 -35.80
CA SER A 82 -0.05 22.83 -36.63
C SER A 82 0.27 22.36 -38.05
N LYS A 83 -0.70 22.57 -38.96
CA LYS A 83 -0.53 23.29 -40.24
C LYS A 83 0.80 23.08 -41.00
N LYS A 84 0.80 22.23 -42.05
CA LYS A 84 1.47 22.60 -43.31
C LYS A 84 0.82 21.96 -44.55
N LYS A 85 0.02 22.79 -45.20
CA LYS A 85 -0.40 22.74 -46.59
C LYS A 85 0.83 22.60 -47.49
N SER A 86 0.90 21.57 -48.33
CA SER A 86 1.64 21.61 -49.60
C SER A 86 1.09 20.55 -50.54
N SER A 87 0.05 20.95 -51.27
CA SER A 87 -0.26 20.39 -52.58
C SER A 87 0.92 20.70 -53.51
N ARG A 88 1.51 19.66 -54.10
CA ARG A 88 2.15 19.63 -55.42
C ARG A 88 2.45 18.19 -55.77
#